data_AF-A0A1G2BPI5-F1
#
_entry.id   AF-A0A1G2BPI5-F1
#
_cell.length_a   1.000
_cell.length_b   1.000
_cell.length_c   1.000
_cell.angle_alpha   90.00
_cell.angle_beta   90.00
_cell.angle_gamma   90.00
#
_symmetry.space_group_name_H-M   'P 1'
#
loop_
_entity.id
_entity.type
_entity.pdbx_description
1 polymer ?
#
loop_
_entity_poly.entity_id
_entity_poly.type
_entity_poly.pdbx_seq_one_letter_code
_entity_poly.pdbx_strand_id
1 'polypeptide(L)'
;MKFPEQHKAAEGDELVAFALEQYIREYVPRGWVEPLRVSTSGPMLTAEDVQEFRDLHEQGRLAETLQKRYERNPRIAEAIIDYFEKQEKTS
;
A
#
# COMPACT_ATOMS: atom_id res chain seq x y z
N MET A 1 17.53 -2.54 -27.57
CA MET A 1 16.47 -1.73 -26.95
C MET A 1 16.74 -1.70 -25.45
N LYS A 2 17.13 -0.54 -24.88
CA LYS A 2 17.14 -0.35 -23.43
C LYS A 2 15.72 0.06 -23.05
N PHE A 3 15.00 -0.81 -22.34
CA PHE A 3 13.73 -0.42 -21.74
C PHE A 3 14.00 0.66 -20.67
N PRO A 4 13.22 1.75 -20.60
CA PRO A 4 13.44 2.80 -19.61
C PRO A 4 13.32 2.25 -18.20
N GLU A 5 14.22 2.61 -17.29
CA GLU A 5 14.21 2.16 -15.89
C GLU A 5 12.89 2.49 -15.17
N GLN A 6 12.17 3.51 -15.65
CA GLN A 6 10.84 3.90 -15.18
C GLN A 6 9.78 2.81 -15.39
N HIS A 7 9.86 2.01 -16.46
CA HIS A 7 8.92 0.89 -16.67
C HIS A 7 9.17 -0.26 -15.70
N LYS A 8 10.45 -0.55 -15.39
CA LYS A 8 10.80 -1.59 -14.42
C LYS A 8 10.41 -1.22 -13.00
N ALA A 9 10.53 0.05 -12.64
CA ALA A 9 10.07 0.56 -11.34
C ALA A 9 8.54 0.45 -11.24
N ALA A 10 7.81 0.87 -12.27
CA ALA A 10 6.35 0.76 -12.32
C ALA A 10 5.87 -0.71 -12.22
N GLU A 11 6.48 -1.64 -12.95
CA GLU A 11 6.17 -3.09 -12.85
C GLU A 11 6.45 -3.64 -11.44
N GLY A 12 7.54 -3.19 -10.80
CA GLY A 12 7.87 -3.56 -9.42
C GLY A 12 6.85 -3.02 -8.40
N ASP A 13 6.38 -1.80 -8.62
CA ASP A 13 5.41 -1.14 -7.74
C ASP A 13 3.99 -1.71 -7.90
N GLU A 14 3.61 -2.17 -9.09
CA GLU A 14 2.39 -2.94 -9.30
C GLU A 14 2.39 -4.27 -8.52
N LEU A 15 3.53 -4.98 -8.49
CA LEU A 15 3.66 -6.20 -7.69
C LEU A 15 3.56 -5.92 -6.19
N VAL A 16 4.14 -4.80 -5.73
CA VAL A 16 4.05 -4.37 -4.33
C VAL A 16 2.63 -3.93 -3.98
N ALA A 17 1.93 -3.25 -4.87
CA ALA A 17 0.53 -2.89 -4.68
C ALA A 17 -0.33 -4.14 -4.51
N PHE A 18 -0.13 -5.14 -5.36
CA PHE A 18 -0.81 -6.43 -5.25
C PHE A 18 -0.49 -7.16 -3.93
N ALA A 19 0.79 -7.22 -3.55
CA ALA A 19 1.21 -7.86 -2.30
C ALA A 19 0.64 -7.14 -1.07
N LEU A 20 0.66 -5.82 -1.06
CA LEU A 20 0.09 -4.98 0.00
C LEU A 20 -1.43 -5.18 0.10
N GLU A 21 -2.14 -5.32 -1.03
CA GLU A 21 -3.56 -5.66 -0.99
C GLU A 21 -3.86 -7.01 -0.36
N GLN A 22 -3.08 -8.04 -0.71
CA GLN A 22 -3.22 -9.34 -0.06
C GLN A 22 -2.94 -9.21 1.45
N TYR A 23 -1.90 -8.45 1.81
CA TYR A 23 -1.55 -8.20 3.20
C TYR A 23 -2.69 -7.53 3.99
N ILE A 24 -3.30 -6.48 3.44
CA ILE A 24 -4.44 -5.81 4.05
C ILE A 24 -5.63 -6.77 4.21
N ARG A 25 -5.88 -7.65 3.23
CA ARG A 25 -6.96 -8.65 3.30
C ARG A 25 -6.71 -9.72 4.38
N GLU A 26 -5.45 -10.04 4.68
CA GLU A 26 -5.10 -10.93 5.78
C GLU A 26 -5.17 -10.22 7.14
N TYR A 27 -4.74 -8.95 7.19
CA TYR A 27 -4.68 -8.15 8.41
C TYR A 27 -6.07 -7.72 8.90
N VAL A 28 -7.02 -7.49 7.98
CA VAL A 28 -8.39 -7.07 8.29
C VAL A 28 -9.36 -8.24 8.10
N PRO A 29 -10.00 -8.76 9.17
CA PRO A 29 -10.95 -9.86 9.06
C PRO A 29 -12.08 -9.55 8.06
N ARG A 30 -12.49 -10.58 7.30
CA ARG A 30 -13.60 -10.49 6.33
C ARG A 30 -14.84 -9.87 7.00
N GLY A 31 -15.31 -8.73 6.48
CA GLY A 31 -16.47 -7.99 6.99
C GLY A 31 -16.16 -6.60 7.59
N TRP A 32 -14.89 -6.26 7.83
CA TRP A 32 -14.46 -4.94 8.32
C TRP A 32 -13.81 -4.05 7.27
N VAL A 33 -13.46 -4.62 6.12
CA VAL A 33 -13.11 -3.83 4.94
C VAL A 33 -14.43 -3.38 4.32
N GLU A 34 -15.06 -2.34 4.88
CA GLU A 34 -15.88 -1.49 4.02
C GLU A 34 -14.97 -1.07 2.87
N PRO A 35 -15.39 -1.26 1.61
CA PRO A 35 -14.49 -1.13 0.48
C PRO A 35 -13.95 0.30 0.46
N LEU A 36 -12.64 0.46 0.69
CA LEU A 36 -11.89 1.71 0.58
C LEU A 36 -12.27 2.50 -0.68
N ARG A 37 -12.61 1.76 -1.75
CA ARG A 37 -13.46 2.15 -2.88
C ARG A 37 -14.24 0.93 -3.35
N VAL A 38 -15.50 1.09 -3.72
CA VAL A 38 -16.26 0.04 -4.43
C VAL A 38 -15.65 -0.08 -5.85
N SER A 39 -14.65 -0.94 -6.01
CA SER A 39 -14.15 -1.31 -7.35
C SER A 39 -14.65 -2.70 -7.66
N THR A 40 -15.59 -2.80 -8.60
CA THR A 40 -16.11 -4.09 -9.09
C THR A 40 -15.12 -4.82 -10.00
N SER A 41 -13.94 -4.24 -10.32
CA SER A 41 -13.09 -4.76 -11.40
C SER A 41 -11.59 -4.41 -11.34
N GLY A 42 -11.03 -4.01 -10.19
CA GLY A 42 -9.60 -3.69 -10.15
C GLY A 42 -8.95 -3.67 -8.76
N PRO A 43 -7.60 -3.65 -8.72
CA PRO A 43 -6.83 -3.47 -7.49
C PRO A 43 -7.25 -2.17 -6.77
N MET A 44 -7.33 -2.25 -5.44
CA MET A 44 -7.57 -1.12 -4.53
C MET A 44 -6.40 -0.15 -4.42
N LEU A 45 -5.17 -0.59 -4.70
CA LEU A 45 -3.96 0.20 -4.63
C LEU A 45 -3.26 0.22 -6.00
N THR A 46 -2.73 1.37 -6.39
CA THR A 46 -1.95 1.54 -7.62
C THR A 46 -0.45 1.59 -7.32
N ALA A 47 0.37 1.52 -8.37
CA ALA A 47 1.80 1.80 -8.25
C ALA A 47 2.07 3.21 -7.69
N GLU A 48 1.22 4.20 -8.02
CA GLU A 48 1.32 5.56 -7.49
C GLU A 48 1.06 5.60 -5.98
N ASP A 49 0.08 4.82 -5.48
CA ASP A 49 -0.17 4.70 -4.04
C ASP A 49 1.05 4.12 -3.32
N VAL A 50 1.67 3.07 -3.88
CA VAL A 50 2.88 2.45 -3.32
C VAL A 50 4.04 3.45 -3.29
N GLN A 51 4.24 4.21 -4.37
CA GLN A 51 5.30 5.20 -4.44
C GLN A 51 5.07 6.31 -3.40
N GLU A 52 3.85 6.82 -3.28
CA GLU A 52 3.50 7.80 -2.24
C GLU A 52 3.76 7.26 -0.83
N PHE A 53 3.38 6.00 -0.56
CA PHE A 53 3.61 5.38 0.74
C PHE A 53 5.10 5.20 1.04
N ARG A 54 5.92 4.84 0.06
CA ARG A 54 7.38 4.80 0.23
C ARG A 54 7.95 6.16 0.56
N ASP A 55 7.60 7.19 -0.21
CA ASP A 55 8.09 8.55 0.02
C ASP A 55 7.70 9.04 1.43
N LEU A 56 6.47 8.75 1.85
CA LEU A 56 5.99 9.08 3.19
C LEU A 56 6.69 8.26 4.28
N HIS A 57 7.04 7.01 4.01
CA HIS A 57 7.78 6.13 4.91
C HIS A 57 9.20 6.66 5.13
N GLU A 58 9.92 6.97 4.05
CA GLU A 58 11.26 7.56 4.10
C GLU A 58 11.28 8.93 4.81
N GLN A 59 10.20 9.70 4.70
CA GLN A 59 10.04 10.97 5.41
C GLN A 59 9.63 10.82 6.89
N GLY A 60 9.33 9.60 7.37
CA GLY A 60 8.82 9.37 8.73
C GLY A 60 7.40 9.91 8.95
N ARG A 61 6.62 10.13 7.89
CA ARG A 61 5.28 10.74 7.91
C ARG A 61 4.16 9.78 7.52
N LEU A 62 4.49 8.53 7.19
CA LEU A 62 3.51 7.53 6.78
C LEU A 62 2.41 7.33 7.81
N ALA A 63 2.76 7.10 9.07
CA ALA A 63 1.78 6.82 10.11
C ALA A 63 0.77 7.96 10.31
N GLU A 64 1.24 9.20 10.47
CA GLU A 64 0.38 10.38 10.62
C GLU A 64 -0.55 10.56 9.40
N THR A 65 0.00 10.43 8.20
CA THR A 65 -0.73 10.65 6.95
C THR A 65 -1.80 9.59 6.74
N LEU A 66 -1.48 8.32 6.99
CA LEU A 66 -2.41 7.20 6.82
C LEU A 66 -3.48 7.15 7.90
N GLN A 67 -3.14 7.46 9.15
CA GLN A 67 -4.13 7.53 10.25
C GLN A 67 -5.20 8.60 9.97
N LYS A 68 -4.81 9.73 9.38
CA LYS A 68 -5.76 10.77 8.95
C LYS A 68 -6.56 10.34 7.71
N ARG A 69 -5.89 9.79 6.69
CA ARG A 69 -6.52 9.34 5.43
C ARG A 69 -7.54 8.23 5.66
N TYR A 70 -7.26 7.32 6.59
CA TYR A 70 -8.10 6.18 6.91
C TYR A 70 -8.67 6.27 8.33
N GLU A 71 -9.01 7.48 8.80
CA GLU A 71 -9.57 7.69 10.15
C GLU A 71 -10.82 6.82 10.43
N ARG A 72 -11.60 6.53 9.38
CA ARG A 72 -12.80 5.68 9.43
C ARG A 72 -12.50 4.18 9.37
N ASN A 73 -11.29 3.82 8.92
CA ASN A 73 -10.83 2.45 8.74
C ASN A 73 -9.37 2.30 9.24
N PRO A 74 -9.09 2.51 10.54
CA PRO A 74 -7.72 2.59 11.06
C PRO A 74 -6.91 1.29 10.83
N ARG A 75 -7.59 0.15 10.71
CA ARG A 75 -6.97 -1.15 10.39
C ARG A 75 -6.24 -1.18 9.06
N ILE A 76 -6.68 -0.38 8.09
CA ILE A 76 -6.02 -0.27 6.79
C ILE A 76 -4.73 0.54 6.94
N ALA A 77 -4.77 1.64 7.69
CA ALA A 77 -3.55 2.39 8.02
C ALA A 77 -2.54 1.49 8.76
N GLU A 78 -2.99 0.76 9.78
CA GLU A 78 -2.15 -0.20 10.52
C GLU A 78 -1.49 -1.23 9.59
N ALA A 79 -2.27 -1.84 8.69
CA ALA A 79 -1.76 -2.86 7.77
C ALA A 79 -0.71 -2.31 6.79
N ILE A 80 -0.93 -1.10 6.28
CA ILE A 80 0.04 -0.45 5.36
C ILE A 80 1.32 -0.09 6.11
N ILE A 81 1.21 0.52 7.30
CA ILE A 81 2.38 0.87 8.13
C ILE A 81 3.20 -0.39 8.44
N ASP A 82 2.55 -1.44 8.96
CA ASP A 82 3.22 -2.70 9.32
C ASP A 82 3.85 -3.40 8.10
N TYR A 83 3.25 -3.29 6.92
CA TYR A 83 3.83 -3.81 5.69
C TYR A 83 5.17 -3.13 5.34
N PHE A 84 5.21 -1.80 5.36
CA PHE A 84 6.44 -1.06 5.05
C PHE A 84 7.52 -1.23 6.13
N GLU A 85 7.15 -1.26 7.41
CA GLU A 85 8.07 -1.54 8.51
C GLU A 85 8.68 -2.96 8.43
N LYS A 86 7.94 -3.95 7.90
CA LYS A 86 8.43 -5.32 7.68
C LYS A 86 9.34 -5.44 6.46
N GLN A 87 9.10 -4.66 5.41
CA GLN A 87 9.99 -4.61 4.24
C GLN A 87 11.38 -4.10 4.61
N GLU A 88 11.48 -3.07 5.45
CA GLU A 88 12.77 -2.56 5.93
C GLU A 88 13.59 -3.58 6.72
N LYS A 89 12.93 -4.48 7.48
CA LYS A 89 13.61 -5.51 8.27
C LYS A 89 14.15 -6.68 7.42
N THR A 90 13.76 -6.74 6.15
CA THR A 90 14.14 -7.82 5.22
C THR A 90 15.21 -7.38 4.22
N SER A 91 15.62 -6.10 4.24
CA SER A 91 16.75 -5.53 3.45
C SER A 91 17.98 -5.29 4.32
#